data_AF-A0A921MYQ5-F1
#
_entry.id   AF-A0A921MYQ5-F1
#
_cell.length_a   1.000
_cell.length_b   1.000
_cell.length_c   1.000
_cell.angle_alpha   90.00
_cell.angle_beta   90.00
_cell.angle_gamma   90.00
#
_symmetry.space_group_name_H-M   'P 1'
#
loop_
_entity.id
_entity.type
_entity.pdbx_description
1 polymer ?
#
loop_
_entity_poly.entity_id
_entity_poly.type
_entity_poly.pdbx_seq_one_letter_code
_entity_poly.pdbx_strand_id
1 'polypeptide(L)'
;FIEEIARTYEVRNYTCIITSFLTVGLYYIISSEFKLGDNTSIIISSICGLVLAFILKKLLTRQSIGDIADVVPAKISFVDDSIMQIGDLKGITNIGLEEDREKYLSQGLGIEIIPKDKSYINAGTIYDPGQRQAIIYNIYSRIGILREDNEPAFYPLPRINLNKGSLMIAVVPVDKDINKLIDAVKSCPILSNSKGKNVSLNKYKIDEKGSM
;
A
#
# COMPACT_ATOMS: atom_id res chain seq x y z
N PHE A 1 2.10 12.63 -0.86
CA PHE A 1 1.22 12.55 -2.06
C PHE A 1 1.86 13.25 -3.26
N ILE A 2 2.16 14.56 -3.19
CA ILE A 2 2.79 15.31 -4.30
C ILE A 2 4.13 14.69 -4.74
N GLU A 3 5.02 14.40 -3.80
CA GLU A 3 6.33 13.75 -4.06
C GLU A 3 6.18 12.41 -4.80
N GLU A 4 5.17 11.63 -4.43
CA GLU A 4 4.93 10.30 -4.98
C GLU A 4 4.34 10.35 -6.39
N ILE A 5 3.51 11.36 -6.66
CA ILE A 5 3.04 11.68 -8.00
C ILE A 5 4.24 12.09 -8.87
N ALA A 6 5.05 13.05 -8.40
CA ALA A 6 6.23 13.54 -9.13
C ALA A 6 7.18 12.38 -9.48
N ARG A 7 7.52 11.54 -8.50
CA ARG A 7 8.37 10.36 -8.72
C ARG A 7 7.78 9.39 -9.75
N THR A 8 6.46 9.22 -9.78
CA THR A 8 5.81 8.36 -10.78
C THR A 8 5.97 8.92 -12.18
N TYR A 9 5.86 10.24 -12.35
CA TYR A 9 6.12 10.90 -13.63
C TYR A 9 7.58 10.79 -14.05
N GLU A 10 8.51 11.02 -13.13
CA GLU A 10 9.95 10.91 -13.37
C GLU A 10 10.34 9.49 -13.83
N VAL A 11 9.89 8.46 -13.12
CA VAL A 11 10.20 7.06 -13.45
C VAL A 11 9.71 6.69 -14.86
N ARG A 12 8.49 7.13 -15.23
CA ARG A 12 7.96 6.90 -16.58
C ARG A 12 8.79 7.62 -17.65
N ASN A 13 9.15 8.88 -17.39
CA ASN A 13 9.94 9.68 -18.31
C ASN A 13 11.33 9.07 -18.53
N TYR A 14 12.04 8.73 -17.44
CA TYR A 14 13.34 8.08 -17.53
C TYR A 14 13.30 6.73 -18.24
N THR A 15 12.23 5.95 -18.04
CA THR A 15 12.05 4.69 -18.76
C THR A 15 11.93 4.93 -20.27
N CYS A 16 11.15 5.93 -20.71
CA CYS A 16 11.06 6.31 -22.13
C CYS A 16 12.41 6.77 -22.69
N ILE A 17 13.14 7.63 -21.97
CA ILE A 17 14.43 8.16 -22.43
C ILE A 17 15.45 7.02 -22.58
N ILE A 18 15.59 6.16 -21.57
CA ILE A 18 16.56 5.04 -21.60
C ILE A 18 16.21 4.04 -22.70
N THR A 19 14.93 3.66 -22.82
CA THR A 19 14.49 2.69 -23.83
C THR A 19 14.67 3.21 -25.24
N SER A 20 14.28 4.47 -25.51
CA SER A 20 14.46 5.09 -26.84
C SER A 20 15.94 5.25 -27.20
N PHE A 21 16.76 5.74 -26.28
CA PHE A 21 18.20 5.89 -26.49
C PHE A 21 18.88 4.56 -26.79
N LEU A 22 18.61 3.52 -25.99
CA LEU A 22 19.20 2.20 -26.21
C LEU A 22 18.67 1.51 -27.47
N THR A 23 17.40 1.67 -27.81
CA THR A 23 16.83 1.12 -29.05
C THR A 23 17.51 1.72 -30.28
N VAL A 24 17.67 3.05 -30.31
CA VAL A 24 18.34 3.75 -31.41
C VAL A 24 19.85 3.44 -31.42
N GLY A 25 20.50 3.42 -30.26
CA GLY A 25 21.91 3.06 -30.14
C GLY A 25 22.20 1.64 -30.65
N LEU A 26 21.36 0.67 -30.28
CA LEU A 26 21.45 -0.71 -30.78
C LEU A 26 21.25 -0.78 -32.29
N TYR A 27 20.32 -0.02 -32.86
CA TYR A 27 20.15 0.06 -34.31
C TYR A 27 21.46 0.49 -35.01
N TYR A 28 22.10 1.56 -34.53
CA TYR A 28 23.35 2.04 -35.12
C TYR A 28 24.51 1.05 -34.96
N ILE A 29 24.65 0.41 -33.79
CA ILE A 29 25.69 -0.59 -33.56
C ILE A 29 25.50 -1.80 -34.49
N ILE A 30 24.27 -2.31 -34.63
CA ILE A 30 23.95 -3.45 -35.49
C ILE A 30 24.18 -3.11 -36.97
N SER A 31 23.75 -1.92 -37.40
CA SER A 31 23.91 -1.47 -38.79
C SER A 31 25.39 -1.21 -39.14
N SER A 32 26.15 -0.58 -38.25
CA SER A 32 27.56 -0.20 -38.49
C SER A 32 28.54 -1.37 -38.37
N GLU A 33 28.45 -2.17 -37.30
CA GLU A 33 29.43 -3.23 -37.01
C GLU A 33 29.08 -4.57 -37.70
N PHE A 34 27.80 -4.93 -37.75
CA PHE A 34 27.37 -6.24 -38.27
C PHE A 34 26.94 -6.20 -39.75
N LYS A 35 26.86 -5.01 -40.38
CA LYS A 35 26.44 -4.81 -41.78
C LYS A 35 25.15 -5.56 -42.15
N LEU A 36 24.25 -5.71 -41.18
CA LEU A 36 22.93 -6.30 -41.41
C LEU A 36 22.06 -5.31 -42.19
N GLY A 37 21.23 -5.82 -43.10
CA GLY A 37 20.35 -4.96 -43.91
C GLY A 37 19.40 -4.16 -43.01
N ASP A 38 19.11 -2.91 -43.39
CA ASP A 38 18.39 -1.94 -42.55
C ASP A 38 17.09 -2.50 -41.95
N ASN A 39 16.33 -3.26 -42.73
CA ASN A 39 15.10 -3.91 -42.27
C ASN A 39 15.33 -4.91 -41.12
N THR A 40 16.39 -5.71 -41.19
CA THR A 40 16.73 -6.67 -40.13
C THR A 40 17.22 -5.97 -38.87
N SER A 41 18.00 -4.90 -39.02
CA SER A 41 18.50 -4.08 -37.91
C SER A 41 17.35 -3.39 -37.15
N ILE A 42 16.34 -2.88 -37.85
CA ILE A 42 15.13 -2.28 -37.25
C ILE A 42 14.33 -3.31 -36.45
N ILE A 43 14.13 -4.50 -37.00
CA ILE A 43 13.35 -5.55 -36.32
C ILE A 43 14.05 -5.98 -35.03
N ILE A 44 15.35 -6.25 -35.10
CA ILE A 44 16.13 -6.71 -33.94
C ILE A 44 16.19 -5.62 -32.86
N SER A 45 16.49 -4.37 -33.22
CA SER A 45 16.56 -3.27 -32.26
C SER A 45 15.22 -3.01 -31.59
N SER A 46 14.11 -3.08 -32.34
CA SER A 46 12.76 -2.90 -31.80
C SER A 46 12.37 -4.00 -30.81
N ILE A 47 12.70 -5.26 -31.13
CA ILE A 47 12.46 -6.39 -30.21
C ILE A 47 13.28 -6.22 -28.93
N CYS A 48 14.57 -5.88 -29.06
CA CYS A 48 15.43 -5.61 -27.91
C CYS A 48 14.92 -4.45 -27.06
N GLY A 49 14.47 -3.35 -27.69
CA GLY A 49 13.86 -2.21 -27.02
C GLY A 49 12.59 -2.56 -26.24
N LEU A 50 11.71 -3.38 -26.83
CA LEU A 50 10.52 -3.89 -26.17
C LEU A 50 10.88 -4.77 -24.96
N VAL A 51 11.82 -5.71 -25.13
CA VAL A 51 12.28 -6.58 -24.03
C VAL A 51 12.86 -5.74 -22.89
N LEU A 52 13.70 -4.75 -23.21
CA LEU A 52 14.26 -3.82 -22.23
C LEU A 52 13.16 -3.04 -21.50
N ALA A 53 12.15 -2.53 -22.22
CA ALA A 53 11.03 -1.82 -21.62
C ALA A 53 10.27 -2.72 -20.63
N PHE A 54 10.05 -4.00 -20.95
CA PHE A 54 9.44 -4.96 -20.03
C PHE A 54 10.30 -5.23 -18.79
N ILE A 55 11.62 -5.37 -18.95
CA ILE A 55 12.56 -5.56 -17.84
C ILE A 55 12.52 -4.34 -16.91
N LEU A 56 12.65 -3.13 -17.46
CA LEU A 56 12.61 -1.88 -16.69
C LEU A 56 11.26 -1.72 -15.99
N LYS A 57 10.15 -1.99 -16.67
CA LYS A 57 8.82 -1.98 -16.05
C LYS A 57 8.76 -2.90 -14.83
N LYS A 58 9.26 -4.13 -14.95
CA LYS A 58 9.26 -5.10 -13.84
C LYS A 58 10.14 -4.64 -12.68
N LEU A 59 11.33 -4.12 -12.95
CA LEU A 59 12.27 -3.64 -11.92
C LEU A 59 11.77 -2.38 -11.19
N LEU A 60 11.07 -1.51 -11.91
CA LEU A 60 10.57 -0.23 -11.38
C LEU A 60 9.16 -0.34 -10.80
N THR A 61 8.53 -1.52 -10.89
CA THR A 61 7.22 -1.77 -10.28
C THR A 61 7.36 -1.70 -8.76
N ARG A 62 6.49 -0.91 -8.14
CA ARG A 62 6.52 -0.69 -6.69
C ARG A 62 5.92 -1.88 -5.96
N GLN A 63 6.51 -2.18 -4.80
CA GLN A 63 5.89 -3.05 -3.82
C GLN A 63 4.62 -2.41 -3.26
N SER A 64 3.68 -3.27 -2.90
CA SER A 64 2.38 -2.95 -2.33
C SER A 64 2.30 -3.45 -0.89
N ILE A 65 1.29 -3.02 -0.14
CA ILE A 65 1.04 -3.52 1.22
C ILE A 65 0.86 -5.05 1.23
N GLY A 66 0.24 -5.63 0.20
CA GLY A 66 0.09 -7.08 0.08
C GLY A 66 1.41 -7.85 -0.03
N ASP A 67 2.50 -7.20 -0.43
CA ASP A 67 3.82 -7.82 -0.50
C ASP A 67 4.49 -7.89 0.88
N ILE A 68 4.16 -6.98 1.80
CA ILE A 68 4.81 -6.85 3.12
C ILE A 68 3.91 -7.17 4.33
N ALA A 69 2.60 -7.33 4.10
CA ALA A 69 1.62 -7.55 5.15
C ALA A 69 0.50 -8.47 4.68
N ASP A 70 -0.03 -9.24 5.62
CA ASP A 70 -1.28 -9.97 5.47
C ASP A 70 -2.42 -9.10 6.01
N VAL A 71 -3.54 -9.08 5.31
CA VAL A 71 -4.73 -8.31 5.69
C VAL A 71 -5.83 -9.30 5.97
N VAL A 72 -6.31 -9.31 7.21
CA VAL A 72 -7.34 -10.25 7.68
C VAL A 72 -8.57 -9.49 8.21
N PRO A 73 -9.78 -10.05 8.06
CA PRO A 73 -10.97 -9.48 8.69
C PRO A 73 -10.84 -9.45 10.21
N ALA A 74 -11.32 -8.38 10.83
CA ALA A 74 -11.39 -8.24 12.27
C ALA A 74 -12.79 -7.77 12.70
N LYS A 75 -13.31 -8.38 13.77
CA LYS A 75 -14.65 -8.05 14.28
C LYS A 75 -14.64 -6.67 14.95
N ILE A 76 -15.62 -5.83 14.61
CA ILE A 76 -15.89 -4.57 15.32
C ILE A 76 -16.83 -4.87 16.50
N SER A 77 -16.49 -4.37 17.68
CA SER A 77 -17.33 -4.40 18.87
C SER A 77 -17.15 -3.12 19.69
N PHE A 78 -18.04 -2.89 20.66
CA PHE A 78 -17.93 -1.78 21.61
C PHE A 78 -17.77 -2.31 23.03
N VAL A 79 -16.93 -1.65 23.83
CA VAL A 79 -16.67 -1.93 25.25
C VAL A 79 -16.93 -0.64 26.02
N ASP A 80 -17.30 -0.74 27.30
CA ASP A 80 -17.57 0.42 28.15
C ASP A 80 -18.56 1.40 27.48
N ASP A 81 -19.62 0.83 26.89
CA ASP A 81 -20.72 1.42 26.12
C ASP A 81 -20.34 2.17 24.82
N SER A 82 -19.16 2.77 24.74
CA SER A 82 -18.82 3.75 23.70
C SER A 82 -17.44 3.57 23.08
N ILE A 83 -16.58 2.73 23.65
CA ILE A 83 -15.20 2.53 23.19
C ILE A 83 -15.17 1.47 22.10
N MET A 84 -14.78 1.85 20.89
CA MET A 84 -14.62 0.92 19.78
C MET A 84 -13.43 -0.02 20.02
N GLN A 85 -13.69 -1.31 19.83
CA GLN A 85 -12.73 -2.40 19.82
C GLN A 85 -12.74 -3.07 18.43
N ILE A 86 -11.55 -3.34 17.89
CA ILE A 86 -11.40 -4.12 16.66
C ILE A 86 -10.54 -5.34 17.02
N GLY A 87 -11.09 -6.54 16.86
CA GLY A 87 -10.44 -7.77 17.31
C GLY A 87 -10.00 -7.66 18.77
N ASP A 88 -8.69 -7.75 19.03
CA ASP A 88 -8.12 -7.71 20.37
C ASP A 88 -7.75 -6.30 20.86
N LEU A 89 -7.78 -5.28 19.98
CA LEU A 89 -7.36 -3.93 20.33
C LEU A 89 -8.56 -3.09 20.79
N LYS A 90 -8.58 -2.76 22.09
CA LYS A 90 -9.51 -1.80 22.68
C LYS A 90 -9.00 -0.37 22.49
N GLY A 91 -9.92 0.60 22.45
CA GLY A 91 -9.55 2.02 22.46
C GLY A 91 -9.18 2.59 21.09
N ILE A 92 -9.86 2.15 20.02
CA ILE A 92 -9.60 2.69 18.68
C ILE A 92 -10.00 4.18 18.65
N THR A 93 -11.26 4.41 19.01
CA THR A 93 -11.89 5.72 19.18
C THR A 93 -13.13 5.58 20.08
N ASN A 94 -13.62 6.69 20.62
CA ASN A 94 -14.89 6.75 21.32
C ASN A 94 -15.99 7.18 20.32
N ILE A 95 -17.08 6.41 20.26
CA ILE A 95 -18.29 6.74 19.49
C ILE A 95 -19.44 6.94 20.48
N GLY A 96 -19.73 8.21 20.77
CA GLY A 96 -20.70 8.60 21.79
C GLY A 96 -22.16 8.40 21.40
N LEU A 97 -22.50 8.60 20.13
CA LEU A 97 -23.88 8.44 19.64
C LEU A 97 -24.22 6.97 19.40
N GLU A 98 -25.39 6.54 19.85
CA GLU A 98 -25.85 5.16 19.69
C GLU A 98 -26.11 4.78 18.24
N GLU A 99 -26.72 5.68 17.48
CA GLU A 99 -26.98 5.52 16.04
C GLU A 99 -25.69 5.25 15.25
N ASP A 100 -24.60 5.97 15.58
CA ASP A 100 -23.29 5.76 14.95
C ASP A 100 -22.70 4.39 15.29
N ARG A 101 -22.87 3.93 16.54
CA ARG A 101 -22.43 2.58 16.97
C ARG A 101 -23.19 1.50 16.21
N GLU A 102 -24.51 1.63 16.10
CA GLU A 102 -25.34 0.69 15.34
C GLU A 102 -24.95 0.65 13.86
N LYS A 103 -24.62 1.80 13.27
CA LYS A 103 -24.12 1.88 11.88
C LYS A 103 -22.79 1.15 11.72
N TYR A 104 -21.85 1.27 12.66
CA TYR A 104 -20.62 0.47 12.65
C TYR A 104 -20.88 -1.03 12.85
N LEU A 105 -21.82 -1.42 13.71
CA LEU A 105 -22.12 -2.82 13.97
C LEU A 105 -22.85 -3.50 12.79
N SER A 106 -23.70 -2.76 12.08
CA SER A 106 -24.49 -3.29 10.95
C SER A 106 -23.79 -3.15 9.60
N GLN A 107 -22.98 -2.12 9.40
CA GLN A 107 -22.41 -1.76 8.10
C GLN A 107 -20.88 -1.64 8.12
N GLY A 108 -20.25 -1.59 9.29
CA GLY A 108 -18.82 -1.43 9.42
C GLY A 108 -18.05 -2.69 9.09
N LEU A 109 -16.89 -2.51 8.46
CA LEU A 109 -15.91 -3.55 8.21
C LEU A 109 -14.63 -3.23 8.97
N GLY A 110 -14.17 -4.20 9.76
CA GLY A 110 -12.91 -4.14 10.48
C GLY A 110 -11.85 -5.01 9.79
N ILE A 111 -10.62 -4.53 9.77
CA ILE A 111 -9.46 -5.27 9.27
C ILE A 111 -8.27 -5.11 10.21
N GLU A 112 -7.45 -6.15 10.25
CA GLU A 112 -6.15 -6.17 10.88
C GLU A 112 -5.08 -6.38 9.81
N ILE A 113 -4.11 -5.46 9.74
CA ILE A 113 -2.97 -5.53 8.83
C ILE A 113 -1.77 -6.02 9.64
N ILE A 114 -1.35 -7.25 9.38
CA ILE A 114 -0.30 -7.97 10.09
C ILE A 114 0.98 -7.94 9.25
N PRO A 115 2.09 -7.36 9.75
CA PRO A 115 3.37 -7.38 9.03
C PRO A 115 3.85 -8.81 8.79
N LYS A 116 4.23 -9.14 7.56
CA LYS A 116 4.82 -10.45 7.22
C LYS A 116 6.15 -10.66 7.92
N ASP A 117 6.44 -11.93 8.19
CA ASP A 117 7.69 -12.42 8.79
C ASP A 117 8.01 -11.84 10.17
N LYS A 118 7.03 -11.23 10.84
CA LYS A 118 7.22 -10.50 12.12
C LYS A 118 8.36 -9.47 12.04
N SER A 119 8.56 -8.92 10.85
CA SER A 119 9.63 -7.97 10.55
C SER A 119 9.25 -6.57 11.03
N TYR A 120 10.09 -5.99 11.90
CA TYR A 120 9.91 -4.59 12.31
C TYR A 120 10.11 -3.59 11.17
N ILE A 121 10.80 -3.96 10.09
CA ILE A 121 10.92 -3.11 8.90
C ILE A 121 9.55 -2.97 8.25
N ASN A 122 8.87 -4.09 8.04
CA ASN A 122 7.52 -4.12 7.47
C ASN A 122 6.53 -3.38 8.38
N ALA A 123 6.61 -3.62 9.69
CA ALA A 123 5.80 -2.92 10.68
C ALA A 123 6.07 -1.41 10.68
N GLY A 124 7.35 -1.01 10.68
CA GLY A 124 7.76 0.39 10.62
C GLY A 124 7.23 1.12 9.39
N THR A 125 7.21 0.45 8.23
CA THR A 125 6.60 0.98 7.01
C THR A 125 5.09 1.15 7.15
N ILE A 126 4.39 0.20 7.75
CA ILE A 126 2.94 0.28 7.99
C ILE A 126 2.60 1.38 9.03
N TYR A 127 3.48 1.62 10.00
CA TYR A 127 3.26 2.58 11.08
C TYR A 127 3.48 4.03 10.67
N ASP A 128 4.30 4.24 9.63
CA ASP A 128 4.56 5.56 9.11
C ASP A 128 3.23 6.31 8.87
N PRO A 129 3.04 7.50 9.46
CA PRO A 129 1.78 8.24 9.34
C PRO A 129 1.37 8.50 7.88
N GLY A 130 2.35 8.74 7.00
CA GLY A 130 2.12 8.95 5.58
C GLY A 130 1.59 7.68 4.90
N GLN A 131 2.16 6.52 5.24
CA GLN A 131 1.67 5.23 4.75
C GLN A 131 0.25 4.94 5.23
N ARG A 132 -0.05 5.21 6.52
CA ARG A 132 -1.40 5.01 7.07
C ARG A 132 -2.42 5.88 6.35
N GLN A 133 -2.09 7.14 6.08
CA GLN A 133 -2.96 8.03 5.31
C GLN A 133 -3.13 7.54 3.87
N ALA A 134 -2.07 7.02 3.24
CA ALA A 134 -2.15 6.44 1.91
C ALA A 134 -3.05 5.20 1.85
N ILE A 135 -3.02 4.35 2.89
CA ILE A 135 -3.93 3.20 3.03
C ILE A 135 -5.38 3.68 3.11
N ILE A 136 -5.69 4.64 4.00
CA ILE A 136 -7.05 5.19 4.13
C ILE A 136 -7.55 5.83 2.83
N TYR A 137 -6.68 6.61 2.16
CA TYR A 137 -7.03 7.20 0.87
C TYR A 137 -7.27 6.13 -0.21
N ASN A 138 -6.49 5.05 -0.23
CA ASN A 138 -6.67 3.97 -1.20
C ASN A 138 -7.94 3.15 -0.93
N ILE A 139 -8.34 3.02 0.34
CA ILE A 139 -9.65 2.45 0.71
C ILE A 139 -10.76 3.36 0.18
N TYR A 140 -10.68 4.66 0.48
CA TYR A 140 -11.65 5.65 0.01
C TYR A 140 -11.79 5.65 -1.53
N SER A 141 -10.67 5.64 -2.26
CA SER A 141 -10.69 5.71 -3.73
C SER A 141 -11.22 4.45 -4.40
N ARG A 142 -11.14 3.28 -3.75
CA ARG A 142 -11.51 1.99 -4.34
C ARG A 142 -12.90 1.50 -3.95
N ILE A 143 -13.28 1.64 -2.69
CA ILE A 143 -14.55 1.11 -2.17
C ILE A 143 -15.48 2.19 -1.62
N GLY A 144 -15.01 3.44 -1.54
CA GLY A 144 -15.75 4.54 -0.92
C GLY A 144 -15.83 4.43 0.60
N ILE A 145 -16.04 5.55 1.27
CA ILE A 145 -16.37 5.60 2.70
C ILE A 145 -17.67 6.39 2.82
N LEU A 146 -18.67 5.79 3.47
CA LEU A 146 -19.95 6.42 3.78
C LEU A 146 -19.74 7.40 4.94
N ARG A 147 -19.47 8.66 4.60
CA ARG A 147 -19.38 9.76 5.55
C ARG A 147 -19.79 11.07 4.92
N GLU A 148 -20.40 11.94 5.71
CA GLU A 148 -20.51 13.36 5.41
C GLU A 148 -19.32 14.14 6.00
N ASP A 149 -19.10 15.38 5.55
CA ASP A 149 -17.97 16.20 6.01
C ASP A 149 -18.08 16.61 7.49
N ASN A 150 -19.30 16.64 8.03
CA ASN A 150 -19.65 16.95 9.42
C ASN A 150 -19.76 15.70 10.32
N GLU A 151 -19.42 14.51 9.83
CA GLU A 151 -19.47 13.26 10.60
C GLU A 151 -18.05 12.74 10.94
N PRO A 152 -17.37 13.28 11.97
CA PRO A 152 -16.02 12.85 12.32
C PRO A 152 -15.97 11.39 12.82
N ALA A 153 -17.09 10.84 13.31
CA ALA A 153 -17.21 9.47 13.79
C ALA A 153 -16.93 8.42 12.70
N PHE A 154 -17.22 8.73 11.43
CA PHE A 154 -17.00 7.81 10.30
C PHE A 154 -15.67 8.03 9.58
N TYR A 155 -14.82 8.93 10.08
CA TYR A 155 -13.45 9.03 9.57
C TYR A 155 -12.62 7.84 10.09
N PRO A 156 -12.05 7.00 9.20
CA PRO A 156 -11.26 5.87 9.66
C PRO A 156 -10.02 6.31 10.41
N LEU A 157 -9.80 5.73 11.60
CA LEU A 157 -8.63 6.01 12.42
C LEU A 157 -7.76 4.75 12.57
N PRO A 158 -6.68 4.63 11.78
CA PRO A 158 -5.75 3.53 11.91
C PRO A 158 -5.02 3.55 13.26
N ARG A 159 -5.14 2.48 14.03
CA ARG A 159 -4.52 2.33 15.36
C ARG A 159 -3.59 1.14 15.41
N ILE A 160 -2.44 1.33 16.03
CA ILE A 160 -1.41 0.29 16.13
C ILE A 160 -1.72 -0.58 17.34
N ASN A 161 -1.74 -1.89 17.14
CA ASN A 161 -1.70 -2.86 18.21
C ASN A 161 -0.23 -3.16 18.55
N LEU A 162 0.26 -2.56 19.63
CA LEU A 162 1.66 -2.70 20.06
C LEU A 162 2.05 -4.16 20.36
N ASN A 163 1.11 -4.99 20.80
CA ASN A 163 1.38 -6.37 21.20
C ASN A 163 1.66 -7.27 19.99
N LYS A 164 0.89 -7.11 18.91
CA LYS A 164 1.00 -7.93 17.68
C LYS A 164 1.83 -7.26 16.59
N GLY A 165 2.13 -5.99 16.78
CA GLY A 165 2.74 -5.17 15.77
C GLY A 165 1.81 -4.83 14.59
N SER A 166 0.50 -5.07 14.71
CA SER A 166 -0.47 -4.93 13.62
C SER A 166 -1.13 -3.54 13.59
N LEU A 167 -1.74 -3.20 12.44
CA LEU A 167 -2.52 -1.98 12.27
C LEU A 167 -4.01 -2.34 12.14
N MET A 168 -4.82 -1.77 13.02
CA MET A 168 -6.27 -1.98 13.09
C MET A 168 -6.98 -0.81 12.41
N ILE A 169 -7.94 -1.12 11.53
CA ILE A 169 -8.74 -0.12 10.83
C ILE A 169 -10.19 -0.58 10.81
N ALA A 170 -11.10 0.32 11.21
CA ALA A 170 -12.53 0.16 10.99
C ALA A 170 -12.99 1.23 9.99
N VAL A 171 -13.84 0.82 9.05
CA VAL A 171 -14.43 1.70 8.05
C VAL A 171 -15.90 1.37 7.89
N VAL A 172 -16.71 2.37 7.53
CA VAL A 172 -18.07 2.15 7.02
C VAL A 172 -18.02 2.40 5.51
N PRO A 173 -17.84 1.37 4.67
CA PRO A 173 -17.65 1.56 3.24
C PRO A 173 -18.98 1.61 2.48
N VAL A 174 -18.95 2.18 1.26
CA VAL A 174 -20.13 2.15 0.37
C VAL A 174 -20.39 0.72 -0.09
N ASP A 175 -19.34 -0.01 -0.44
CA ASP A 175 -19.38 -1.43 -0.79
C ASP A 175 -19.01 -2.30 0.42
N LYS A 176 -19.96 -3.12 0.90
CA LYS A 176 -19.83 -3.90 2.14
C LYS A 176 -19.10 -5.24 1.97
N ASP A 177 -18.41 -5.44 0.85
CA ASP A 177 -17.62 -6.64 0.59
C ASP A 177 -16.23 -6.57 1.26
N ILE A 178 -16.02 -7.42 2.27
CA ILE A 178 -14.74 -7.53 2.99
C ILE A 178 -13.58 -7.92 2.08
N ASN A 179 -13.81 -8.70 1.01
CA ASN A 179 -12.76 -9.09 0.09
C ASN A 179 -12.26 -7.89 -0.71
N LYS A 180 -13.19 -7.03 -1.16
CA LYS A 180 -12.84 -5.79 -1.85
C LYS A 180 -12.08 -4.81 -0.94
N LEU A 181 -12.44 -4.74 0.34
CA LEU A 181 -11.67 -3.97 1.32
C LEU A 181 -10.26 -4.52 1.48
N ILE A 182 -10.11 -5.83 1.61
CA ILE A 182 -8.80 -6.50 1.70
C ILE A 182 -7.96 -6.22 0.46
N ASP A 183 -8.53 -6.34 -0.74
CA ASP A 183 -7.85 -6.07 -2.01
C ASP A 183 -7.49 -4.59 -2.17
N ALA A 184 -8.35 -3.70 -1.69
CA ALA A 184 -8.07 -2.27 -1.65
C ALA A 184 -6.87 -1.97 -0.73
N VAL A 185 -6.78 -2.59 0.44
CA VAL A 185 -5.62 -2.40 1.31
C VAL A 185 -4.36 -3.02 0.70
N LYS A 186 -4.43 -4.27 0.24
CA LYS A 186 -3.27 -5.00 -0.33
C LYS A 186 -2.67 -4.27 -1.53
N SER A 187 -3.50 -3.68 -2.38
CA SER A 187 -3.05 -2.94 -3.56
C SER A 187 -2.45 -1.55 -3.28
N CYS A 188 -2.49 -1.08 -2.03
CA CYS A 188 -1.93 0.22 -1.67
C CYS A 188 -0.41 0.20 -1.92
N PRO A 189 0.15 1.14 -2.71
CA PRO A 189 1.58 1.19 -2.94
C PRO A 189 2.32 1.62 -1.67
N ILE A 190 3.51 1.05 -1.46
CA ILE A 190 4.40 1.47 -0.38
C ILE A 190 5.05 2.80 -0.77
N LEU A 191 4.95 3.77 0.12
CA LEU A 191 5.62 5.06 -0.03
C LEU A 191 7.12 4.92 0.19
N SER A 192 7.86 5.66 -0.60
CA SER A 192 9.32 5.66 -0.62
C SER A 192 9.90 6.06 0.73
N ASN A 193 9.33 7.12 1.30
CA ASN A 193 9.76 7.68 2.58
C ASN A 193 9.33 6.82 3.78
N SER A 194 8.41 5.89 3.60
CA SER A 194 7.97 4.99 4.67
C SER A 194 8.90 3.75 4.77
N LYS A 195 9.77 3.52 3.79
CA LYS A 195 10.78 2.45 3.85
C LYS A 195 11.97 2.88 4.72
N GLY A 196 12.21 2.18 5.83
CA GLY A 196 13.52 2.19 6.48
C GLY A 196 13.88 3.42 7.34
N LYS A 197 12.91 4.18 7.87
CA LYS A 197 13.21 5.30 8.78
C LYS A 197 13.93 4.90 10.07
N ASN A 198 13.86 3.63 10.48
CA ASN A 198 14.41 3.16 11.75
C ASN A 198 15.43 2.04 11.53
N VAL A 199 16.69 2.41 11.25
CA VAL A 199 17.82 1.47 11.11
C VAL A 199 18.04 0.64 12.38
N SER A 200 17.68 1.19 13.55
CA SER A 200 17.73 0.51 14.85
C SER A 200 16.78 -0.69 14.94
N LEU A 201 15.69 -0.69 14.19
CA LEU A 201 14.68 -1.76 14.23
C LEU A 201 15.11 -3.02 13.45
N ASN A 202 16.18 -2.96 12.66
CA ASN A 202 16.70 -4.11 11.90
C ASN A 202 17.11 -5.30 12.78
N LYS A 203 17.39 -5.06 14.07
CA LYS A 203 17.87 -6.09 15.01
C LYS A 203 16.74 -6.78 15.78
N TYR A 204 15.51 -6.32 15.67
CA TYR A 204 14.39 -6.82 16.46
C TYR A 204 13.46 -7.65 15.58
N LYS A 205 12.82 -8.66 16.17
CA LYS A 205 11.66 -9.38 15.61
C LYS A 205 10.47 -9.12 16.52
N ILE A 206 9.28 -8.94 15.96
CA ILE A 206 8.08 -8.73 16.78
C ILE A 206 7.85 -10.04 17.55
N ASP A 207 8.31 -10.07 18.80
CA ASP A 207 8.06 -11.18 19.70
C ASP A 207 6.60 -11.10 20.15
N GLU A 208 5.91 -12.24 20.17
CA GLU A 208 4.50 -12.36 20.55
C GLU A 208 4.19 -12.03 22.03
N LYS A 209 5.13 -11.41 22.74
CA LYS A 209 4.96 -10.98 24.12
C LYS A 209 5.53 -9.59 24.30
N GLY A 210 4.64 -8.62 24.46
CA GLY A 210 4.95 -7.36 25.10
C GLY A 210 5.57 -7.65 26.47
N SER A 211 6.84 -7.30 26.63
CA SER A 211 7.56 -7.26 27.90
C SER A 211 8.81 -6.40 27.73
N MET A 212 8.60 -5.09 27.64
CA MET A 212 9.43 -4.10 28.33
C MET A 212 8.50 -3.05 28.92
#